data_AF-A0A6C0IAE9-F1
#
_entry.id   AF-A0A6C0IAE9-F1
#
_cell.length_a   1.000
_cell.length_b   1.000
_cell.length_c   1.000
_cell.angle_alpha   90.00
_cell.angle_beta   90.00
_cell.angle_gamma   90.00
#
_symmetry.space_group_name_H-M   'P 1'
#
loop_
_entity.id
_entity.type
_entity.pdbx_description
1 polymer ?
#
loop_
_entity_poly.entity_id
_entity_poly.type
_entity_poly.pdbx_seq_one_letter_code
_entity_poly.pdbx_strand_id
1 'polypeptide(L)'
;MKSYHIFFAILKIGILVQFALILMNKQTVNSKIYIITKILFKISIGIFIDVLMFHQKIDGLLLEDKVVISFAGALLVFDACANDIPDLLRLYGIHVFDSTKTKSLIHA
;
A
#
# COMPACT_ATOMS: atom_id res chain seq x y z
N MET A 1 16.92 -18.54 -11.73
CA MET A 1 15.65 -17.78 -11.82
C MET A 1 15.94 -16.32 -11.56
N LYS A 2 15.46 -15.41 -12.41
CA LYS A 2 15.72 -13.97 -12.25
C LYS A 2 15.02 -13.46 -10.97
N SER A 3 15.67 -12.55 -10.26
CA SER A 3 15.28 -12.04 -8.93
C SER A 3 13.84 -11.51 -8.85
N TYR A 4 13.30 -11.01 -9.96
CA TYR A 4 11.91 -10.58 -10.03
C TYR A 4 10.88 -11.70 -9.84
N HIS A 5 11.19 -12.95 -10.22
CA HIS A 5 10.25 -14.06 -10.03
C HIS A 5 10.01 -14.36 -8.54
N ILE A 6 11.03 -14.22 -7.71
CA ILE A 6 10.93 -14.42 -6.26
C ILE A 6 10.07 -13.32 -5.64
N PHE A 7 10.29 -12.06 -6.05
CA PHE A 7 9.46 -10.93 -5.63
C PHE A 7 7.98 -11.16 -5.98
N PHE A 8 7.68 -11.60 -7.19
CA PHE A 8 6.31 -11.93 -7.61
C PHE A 8 5.70 -13.11 -6.85
N ALA A 9 6.49 -14.12 -6.51
CA ALA A 9 6.02 -15.25 -5.71
C ALA A 9 5.62 -14.80 -4.30
N ILE A 10 6.45 -13.96 -3.66
CA ILE A 10 6.15 -13.36 -2.35
C ILE A 10 4.90 -12.49 -2.43
N LEU A 11 4.79 -11.65 -3.47
CA LEU A 11 3.61 -10.81 -3.69
C LEU A 11 2.35 -11.67 -3.77
N LYS A 12 2.32 -12.68 -4.65
CA LYS A 12 1.17 -13.60 -4.81
C LYS A 12 0.76 -14.26 -3.50
N ILE A 13 1.74 -14.74 -2.72
CA ILE A 13 1.46 -15.36 -1.41
C ILE A 13 0.84 -14.32 -0.47
N GLY A 14 1.36 -13.09 -0.43
CA GLY A 14 0.80 -12.00 0.36
C GLY A 14 -0.65 -11.66 -0.01
N ILE A 15 -0.98 -11.62 -1.30
CA ILE A 15 -2.36 -11.41 -1.79
C ILE A 15 -3.27 -12.55 -1.35
N LEU A 16 -2.83 -13.81 -1.52
CA LEU A 16 -3.62 -14.98 -1.13
C LEU A 16 -3.91 -15.02 0.36
N VAL A 17 -2.92 -14.67 1.20
CA VAL A 17 -3.09 -14.58 2.65
C VAL A 17 -4.10 -13.49 3.01
N GLN A 18 -4.00 -12.30 2.42
CA GLN A 18 -5.00 -11.25 2.64
C GLN A 18 -6.40 -11.67 2.22
N PHE A 19 -6.53 -12.25 1.04
CA PHE A 19 -7.81 -12.70 0.50
C PHE A 19 -8.45 -13.77 1.40
N ALA A 20 -7.65 -14.73 1.89
CA ALA A 20 -8.10 -15.74 2.84
C ALA A 20 -8.52 -15.13 4.19
N LEU A 21 -7.77 -14.16 4.72
CA LEU A 21 -8.09 -13.51 6.00
C LEU A 21 -9.37 -12.68 5.93
N ILE A 22 -9.64 -12.02 4.80
CA ILE A 22 -10.88 -11.30 4.52
C ILE A 22 -12.05 -12.29 4.41
N LEU A 23 -11.92 -13.36 3.63
CA LEU A 23 -12.96 -14.37 3.44
C LEU A 23 -13.37 -15.06 4.74
N MET A 24 -12.41 -15.34 5.62
CA MET A 24 -12.68 -16.00 6.90
C MET A 24 -13.31 -15.06 7.94
N ASN A 25 -13.49 -13.77 7.62
CA ASN A 25 -14.00 -12.73 8.52
C ASN A 25 -13.23 -12.67 9.87
N LYS A 26 -12.02 -13.24 9.91
CA LYS A 26 -11.14 -13.30 11.10
C LYS A 26 -10.35 -12.01 11.27
N GLN A 27 -10.42 -11.11 10.29
CA GLN A 27 -9.87 -9.77 10.37
C GLN A 27 -11.00 -8.75 10.36
N THR A 28 -11.24 -8.13 11.51
CA THR A 28 -11.97 -6.86 11.59
C THR A 28 -11.04 -5.74 11.11
N VAL A 29 -11.61 -4.66 10.56
CA VAL A 29 -10.88 -3.51 10.00
C VAL A 29 -9.88 -2.89 11.01
N ASN A 30 -10.11 -3.11 12.31
CA ASN A 30 -9.28 -2.62 13.41
C ASN A 30 -8.18 -3.61 13.88
N SER A 31 -8.02 -4.75 13.21
CA SER A 31 -6.97 -5.72 13.53
C SER A 31 -5.60 -5.20 13.13
N LYS A 32 -4.63 -5.23 14.04
CA LYS A 32 -3.23 -4.86 13.76
C LYS A 32 -2.66 -5.62 12.56
N ILE A 33 -2.95 -6.92 12.50
CA ILE A 33 -2.48 -7.80 11.43
C ILE A 33 -3.08 -7.34 10.09
N TYR A 34 -4.35 -6.91 10.08
CA TYR A 34 -5.01 -6.44 8.87
C TYR A 34 -4.33 -5.18 8.31
N ILE A 35 -4.08 -4.18 9.18
CA ILE A 35 -3.43 -2.93 8.76
C ILE A 35 -2.00 -3.18 8.29
N ILE A 36 -1.24 -4.03 8.99
CA ILE A 36 0.12 -4.41 8.56
C ILE A 36 0.08 -5.07 7.18
N THR A 37 -0.81 -6.04 6.97
CA THR A 37 -0.91 -6.69 5.67
C THR A 37 -1.34 -5.70 4.60
N LYS A 38 -2.28 -4.79 4.90
CA LYS A 38 -2.79 -3.76 4.00
C LYS A 38 -1.67 -2.82 3.53
N ILE A 39 -0.83 -2.34 4.45
CA ILE A 39 0.36 -1.53 4.16
C ILE A 39 1.30 -2.30 3.23
N LEU A 40 1.67 -3.53 3.60
CA LEU A 40 2.58 -4.35 2.81
C LEU A 40 2.06 -4.57 1.39
N PHE A 41 0.76 -4.80 1.22
CA PHE A 41 0.14 -4.97 -0.08
C PHE A 41 0.19 -3.70 -0.93
N LYS A 42 -0.24 -2.56 -0.39
CA LYS A 42 -0.23 -1.28 -1.11
C LYS A 42 1.18 -0.87 -1.53
N ILE A 43 2.15 -0.97 -0.61
CA ILE A 43 3.56 -0.68 -0.89
C ILE A 43 4.09 -1.63 -1.96
N SER A 44 3.83 -2.93 -1.83
CA SER A 44 4.39 -3.90 -2.78
C SER A 44 3.80 -3.75 -4.17
N ILE A 45 2.50 -3.44 -4.31
CA ILE A 45 1.89 -3.14 -5.61
C ILE A 45 2.42 -1.82 -6.16
N GLY A 46 2.53 -0.77 -5.35
CA GLY A 46 3.04 0.52 -5.80
C GLY A 46 4.46 0.41 -6.35
N ILE A 47 5.36 -0.21 -5.59
CA ILE A 47 6.74 -0.49 -6.02
C ILE A 47 6.75 -1.38 -7.27
N PHE A 48 5.88 -2.39 -7.33
CA PHE A 48 5.80 -3.28 -8.48
C PHE A 48 5.43 -2.52 -9.77
N ILE A 49 4.40 -1.68 -9.70
CA ILE A 49 3.95 -0.86 -10.82
C ILE A 49 5.08 0.04 -11.30
N ASP A 50 5.76 0.74 -10.38
CA ASP A 50 6.87 1.61 -10.74
C ASP A 50 8.02 0.84 -11.36
N VAL A 51 8.46 -0.27 -10.75
CA VAL A 51 9.54 -1.09 -11.32
C VAL A 51 9.15 -1.60 -12.71
N LEU A 52 7.90 -2.03 -12.92
CA LEU A 52 7.42 -2.51 -14.22
C LEU A 52 7.46 -1.39 -15.27
N MET A 53 6.93 -0.21 -14.97
CA MET A 53 6.86 0.92 -15.91
C MET A 53 8.25 1.48 -16.24
N PHE A 54 9.16 1.54 -15.27
CA PHE A 54 10.52 2.07 -15.45
C PHE A 54 11.50 1.07 -16.06
N HIS A 55 11.40 -0.23 -15.76
CA HIS A 55 12.39 -1.22 -16.19
C HIS A 55 11.95 -2.07 -17.38
N GLN A 56 10.65 -2.19 -17.68
CA GLN A 56 10.17 -2.97 -18.82
C GLN A 56 9.72 -2.06 -19.96
N LYS A 57 10.19 -2.36 -21.17
CA LYS A 57 9.55 -1.85 -22.38
C LYS A 57 8.31 -2.69 -22.65
N ILE A 58 7.16 -2.06 -22.48
CA ILE A 58 5.86 -2.63 -22.86
C ILE A 58 5.54 -2.10 -24.25
N ASP A 59 5.46 -2.99 -25.23
CA ASP A 59 5.12 -2.64 -26.61
C ASP A 59 3.70 -2.10 -26.68
N GLY A 60 3.52 -0.99 -27.40
CA GLY A 60 2.22 -0.33 -27.55
C GLY A 60 1.81 0.59 -26.39
N LEU A 61 2.61 0.71 -25.32
CA LEU A 61 2.34 1.63 -24.22
C LEU A 61 3.08 2.95 -24.42
N LEU A 62 2.35 4.06 -24.58
CA LEU A 62 2.92 5.39 -24.75
C LEU A 62 3.63 5.84 -23.46
N LEU A 63 4.59 6.76 -23.60
CA LEU A 63 5.32 7.29 -22.43
C LEU A 63 4.37 7.98 -21.44
N GLU A 64 3.37 8.69 -21.96
CA GLU A 64 2.34 9.37 -21.17
C GLU A 64 1.56 8.38 -20.29
N ASP A 65 1.13 7.25 -20.87
CA ASP A 65 0.44 6.19 -20.14
C ASP A 65 1.33 5.61 -19.03
N LYS A 66 2.62 5.41 -19.31
CA LYS A 66 3.59 4.94 -18.31
C LYS A 66 3.70 5.89 -17.12
N VAL A 67 3.77 7.20 -17.39
CA VAL A 67 3.85 8.22 -16.33
C VAL A 67 2.58 8.21 -15.48
N VAL A 68 1.40 8.13 -16.09
CA VAL A 68 0.12 8.06 -15.37
C VAL A 68 0.03 6.80 -14.51
N ILE A 69 0.41 5.65 -15.05
CA ILE A 69 0.40 4.37 -14.32
C ILE A 69 1.40 4.39 -13.16
N SER A 70 2.61 4.91 -13.37
CA SER A 70 3.59 5.07 -12.30
C SER A 70 3.10 6.03 -11.20
N PHE A 71 2.44 7.11 -11.59
CA PHE A 71 1.83 8.02 -10.61
C PHE A 71 0.78 7.33 -9.74
N ALA A 72 -0.03 6.43 -10.32
CA ALA A 72 -0.95 5.59 -9.55
C ALA A 72 -0.22 4.64 -8.58
N GLY A 73 0.93 4.09 -9.00
CA GLY A 73 1.81 3.31 -8.13
C GLY A 73 2.33 4.12 -6.95
N ALA A 74 2.84 5.33 -7.20
CA ALA A 74 3.31 6.25 -6.16
C ALA A 74 2.19 6.67 -5.20
N LEU A 75 0.98 6.91 -5.70
CA LEU A 75 -0.19 7.23 -4.88
C LEU A 75 -0.56 6.09 -3.92
N LEU A 76 -0.43 4.82 -4.35
CA LEU A 76 -0.67 3.68 -3.47
C LEU A 76 0.33 3.61 -2.31
N VAL A 77 1.61 3.88 -2.60
CA VAL A 77 2.65 3.95 -1.54
C VAL A 77 2.37 5.12 -0.60
N PHE A 78 2.01 6.28 -1.15
CA PHE A 78 1.69 7.45 -0.35
C PHE A 78 0.48 7.20 0.57
N ASP A 79 -0.59 6.60 0.05
CA ASP A 79 -1.78 6.24 0.82
C ASP A 79 -1.46 5.26 1.97
N ALA A 80 -0.59 4.27 1.73
CA ALA A 80 -0.12 3.38 2.79
C ALA A 80 0.63 4.16 3.90
N CYS A 81 1.49 5.10 3.51
CA CYS A 81 2.30 5.88 4.46
C CYS A 81 1.51 6.96 5.20
N ALA A 82 0.57 7.63 4.53
CA ALA A 82 -0.15 8.78 5.07
C ALA A 82 -1.40 8.36 5.87
N ASN A 83 -2.02 7.23 5.52
CA ASN A 83 -3.27 6.80 6.16
C ASN A 83 -3.06 5.55 7.02
N ASP A 84 -2.51 4.47 6.44
CA ASP A 84 -2.47 3.19 7.13
C ASP A 84 -1.37 3.10 8.21
N ILE A 85 -0.19 3.72 8.00
CA ILE A 85 0.89 3.75 9.02
C ILE A 85 0.43 4.50 10.28
N PRO A 86 -0.14 5.71 10.21
CA PRO A 86 -0.68 6.39 11.40
C PRO A 86 -1.75 5.58 12.13
N ASP A 87 -2.65 4.91 11.40
CA ASP A 87 -3.65 4.03 12.01
C ASP A 87 -3.00 2.85 12.74
N LEU A 88 -1.95 2.26 12.17
CA LEU A 88 -1.16 1.23 12.85
C LEU A 88 -0.51 1.76 14.13
N LEU A 89 0.13 2.93 14.05
CA LEU A 89 0.82 3.55 15.18
C LEU A 89 -0.16 3.88 16.32
N ARG A 90 -1.38 4.34 15.99
CA ARG A 90 -2.46 4.55 16.97
C ARG A 90 -2.83 3.26 17.71
N LEU A 91 -2.87 2.11 17.02
CA LEU A 91 -3.12 0.81 17.65
C LEU A 91 -1.98 0.32 18.55
N TYR A 92 -0.78 0.88 18.42
CA TYR A 92 0.35 0.66 19.33
C TYR A 92 0.43 1.70 20.46
N GLY A 93 -0.52 2.64 20.54
CA GLY A 93 -0.52 3.70 21.53
C GLY A 93 0.47 4.84 21.23
N ILE A 94 1.00 4.90 20.01
CA ILE A 94 1.89 5.98 19.58
C ILE A 94 1.02 7.11 19.02
N HIS A 95 1.00 8.24 19.73
CA HIS A 95 0.31 9.44 19.28
C HIS A 95 1.07 10.10 18.13
N VAL A 96 0.65 9.81 16.90
CA VAL A 96 1.08 10.54 15.71
C VAL A 96 0.34 11.88 15.70
N PHE A 97 1.09 12.98 15.60
CA PHE A 97 0.54 14.34 15.56
C PHE A 97 -0.38 14.47 14.34
N ASP A 98 -1.68 14.48 14.58
CA ASP A 98 -2.68 14.61 13.53
C ASP A 98 -2.91 16.09 13.23
N SER A 99 -2.36 16.59 12.12
CA SER A 99 -2.56 17.99 11.73
C SER A 99 -4.02 18.34 11.43
N THR A 100 -4.91 17.34 11.28
CA THR A 100 -6.34 17.59 11.06
C THR A 100 -7.09 17.94 12.34
N LYS A 101 -6.62 17.53 13.53
CA LYS A 101 -7.23 17.91 14.82
C LYS A 101 -7.00 19.36 15.20
N THR A 102 -5.93 19.99 14.73
CA THR A 102 -5.66 21.41 15.04
C THR A 102 -6.69 22.34 14.40
N LYS A 103 -7.30 21.95 13.27
CA LYS A 103 -8.34 22.75 12.63
C LYS A 103 -9.66 22.80 13.41
N SER A 104 -9.98 21.79 14.24
CA SER A 104 -11.22 21.82 15.02
C SER A 104 -11.11 22.62 16.32
N LEU A 105 -9.89 22.95 16.77
CA LEU A 105 -9.64 23.73 17.99
C LEU A 105 -9.42 25.22 17.73
N ILE A 106 -9.30 25.63 16.46
CA ILE A 106 -9.20 27.04 16.05
C ILE A 106 -10.59 27.62 15.71
N HIS A 107 -11.62 26.77 15.66
CA HIS A 107 -13.02 27.15 15.36
C HIS A 107 -14.00 26.92 16.53
N ALA A 108 -13.51 26.72 17.76
CA ALA A 108 -14.29 26.69 19.00
C ALA A 108 -13.89 27.87 19.89
#